data_AF-A0A6A7B7F1-F1
#
_entry.id   AF-A0A6A7B7F1-F1
#
_cell.length_a   1.000
_cell.length_b   1.000
_cell.length_c   1.000
_cell.angle_alpha   90.00
_cell.angle_beta   90.00
_cell.angle_gamma   90.00
#
_symmetry.space_group_name_H-M   'P 1'
#
loop_
_entity.id
_entity.type
_entity.pdbx_description
1 polymer ?
#
loop_
_entity_poly.entity_id
_entity_poly.type
_entity_poly.pdbx_seq_one_letter_code
_entity_poly.pdbx_strand_id
1 'polypeptide(L)'
;MDNDSVVMARIPNPNAGPPFMTTASEVATMEFARDFLDIPVPKVLAWNGNIDNPAESEYILMEAAIGTQLSDIWEVLELSSKLKIVQDIVAIEQKFLSLSFTRYGNLYFSSDAFPGCEKAKIIGDLPLSTKQEIERRFVIGPVVDRDFWHRDRASMDISRGPWNTASDYLRATARRELNWLHQHAAAKPPGGLITQSEAQRTPEAHIALYEKFLKVADSLLPKGELVRPTLWHWDIHAPNMFVKDGRVTSLIDWQDTWIGPLFLQARHPRLVRYVGELMLRPPESFKSMEDGEEKMQIQTQVEKSTVMWSYETETKLINPLLHEILHIYQGQTRRDTVDFATNTWDGDIIPFRQCLIRVARHWDEIDDSRPCPITFSTLEIQTHQRDGEGWNDLADFWDELEGFVQRDGWTLNENYERALEMFAHLREQGLLDLSGKERDDFEKSTRWAVRL
;
A
#
# COMPACT_ATOMS: atom_id res chain seq x y z
N MET A 1 -6.23 33.43 -3.18
CA MET A 1 -5.66 34.44 -2.25
C MET A 1 -5.63 35.79 -2.97
N ASP A 2 -5.49 36.91 -2.27
CA ASP A 2 -5.48 38.27 -2.89
C ASP A 2 -4.35 38.49 -3.91
N ASN A 3 -3.44 37.51 -4.05
CA ASN A 3 -2.31 37.46 -4.98
C ASN A 3 -2.47 36.39 -6.08
N ASP A 4 -3.70 35.96 -6.39
CA ASP A 4 -4.04 34.91 -7.37
C ASP A 4 -3.40 33.52 -7.11
N SER A 5 -2.75 33.32 -5.95
CA SER A 5 -2.20 32.01 -5.59
C SER A 5 -3.32 31.03 -5.24
N VAL A 6 -3.18 29.82 -5.76
CA VAL A 6 -4.03 28.67 -5.46
C VAL A 6 -3.46 27.91 -4.27
N VAL A 7 -4.31 27.66 -3.28
CA VAL A 7 -4.00 26.85 -2.10
C VAL A 7 -4.87 25.62 -2.14
N MET A 8 -4.26 24.46 -1.90
CA MET A 8 -4.97 23.19 -1.74
C MET A 8 -5.23 22.96 -0.26
N ALA A 9 -6.47 22.63 0.09
CA ALA A 9 -6.84 22.18 1.42
C ALA A 9 -7.12 20.67 1.37
N ARG A 10 -6.39 19.89 2.16
CA ARG A 10 -6.68 18.47 2.42
C ARG A 10 -7.36 18.34 3.76
N ILE A 11 -8.45 17.59 3.78
CA ILE A 11 -9.19 17.21 4.98
C ILE A 11 -9.20 15.69 5.00
N PRO A 12 -8.71 15.03 6.07
CA PRO A 12 -8.67 13.58 6.12
C PRO A 12 -10.08 13.01 6.19
N ASN A 13 -10.29 11.87 5.53
CA ASN A 13 -11.52 11.13 5.69
C ASN A 13 -11.64 10.57 7.13
N PRO A 14 -12.86 10.37 7.67
CA PRO A 14 -13.04 9.82 9.01
C PRO A 14 -12.40 8.44 9.25
N ASN A 15 -12.04 7.73 8.19
CA ASN A 15 -11.38 6.42 8.21
C ASN A 15 -9.88 6.47 7.87
N ALA A 16 -9.27 7.66 7.78
CA ALA A 16 -7.87 7.86 7.38
C ALA A 16 -6.84 7.34 8.41
N GLY A 17 -7.27 6.96 9.61
CA GLY A 17 -6.41 6.41 10.64
C GLY A 17 -6.60 7.09 12.00
N PRO A 18 -5.62 6.97 12.91
CA PRO A 18 -5.69 7.62 14.22
C PRO A 18 -5.73 9.15 14.08
N PRO A 19 -6.71 9.83 14.73
CA PRO A 19 -6.75 11.28 14.78
C PRO A 19 -5.44 11.86 15.30
N PHE A 20 -5.12 13.05 14.83
CA PHE A 20 -3.89 13.81 15.00
C PHE A 20 -2.66 13.15 14.36
N MET A 21 -2.45 11.85 14.62
CA MET A 21 -1.25 11.13 14.20
C MET A 21 -1.14 11.01 12.68
N THR A 22 -2.22 10.69 11.96
CA THR A 22 -2.19 10.60 10.49
C THR A 22 -1.77 11.93 9.87
N THR A 23 -2.44 13.04 10.22
CA THR A 23 -2.12 14.38 9.71
C THR A 23 -0.73 14.85 10.12
N ALA A 24 -0.36 14.69 11.39
CA ALA A 24 0.95 15.10 11.89
C ALA A 24 2.08 14.33 11.21
N SER A 25 1.86 13.04 10.92
CA SER A 25 2.86 12.23 10.23
C SER A 25 3.01 12.57 8.76
N GLU A 26 1.90 12.80 8.06
CA GLU A 26 1.90 13.24 6.65
C GLU A 26 2.71 14.54 6.51
N VAL A 27 2.42 15.56 7.32
CA VAL A 27 3.11 16.85 7.25
C VAL A 27 4.60 16.72 7.59
N ALA A 28 4.95 15.99 8.65
CA ALA A 28 6.35 15.79 9.03
C ALA A 28 7.14 15.06 7.93
N THR A 29 6.50 14.09 7.28
CA THR A 29 7.10 13.33 6.17
C THR A 29 7.29 14.20 4.93
N MET A 30 6.28 15.01 4.56
CA MET A 30 6.38 15.95 3.44
C MET A 30 7.53 16.95 3.63
N GLU A 31 7.65 17.53 4.83
CA GLU A 31 8.77 18.43 5.14
C GLU A 31 10.11 17.71 5.13
N PHE A 32 10.19 16.49 5.67
CA PHE A 32 11.42 15.71 5.64
C PHE A 32 11.87 15.39 4.21
N ALA A 33 10.94 14.93 3.37
CA ALA A 33 11.20 14.61 1.97
C ALA A 33 11.68 15.83 1.18
N ARG A 34 11.07 16.99 1.41
CA ARG A 34 11.47 18.24 0.75
C ARG A 34 12.82 18.74 1.25
N ASP A 35 13.00 18.86 2.57
CA ASP A 35 14.14 19.58 3.14
C ASP A 35 15.43 18.72 3.23
N PHE A 36 15.31 17.39 3.33
CA PHE A 36 16.45 16.49 3.54
C PHE A 36 16.66 15.48 2.41
N LEU A 37 15.63 15.15 1.63
CA LEU A 37 15.76 14.26 0.46
C LEU A 37 15.75 15.02 -0.88
N ASP A 38 15.45 16.32 -0.87
CA ASP A 38 15.28 17.13 -2.09
C ASP A 38 14.21 16.54 -3.04
N ILE A 39 13.19 15.86 -2.49
CA ILE A 39 12.08 15.34 -3.29
C ILE A 39 11.09 16.48 -3.55
N PRO A 40 10.59 16.64 -4.79
CA PRO A 40 9.63 17.68 -5.09
C PRO A 40 8.27 17.36 -4.43
N VAL A 41 7.94 18.08 -3.37
CA VAL A 41 6.70 17.94 -2.60
C VAL A 41 6.04 19.30 -2.48
N PRO A 42 4.69 19.40 -2.60
CA PRO A 42 4.01 20.67 -2.36
C PRO A 42 4.34 21.21 -0.97
N LYS A 43 4.61 22.52 -0.87
CA LYS A 43 4.96 23.12 0.40
C LYS A 43 3.72 23.23 1.30
N VAL A 44 3.79 22.64 2.49
CA VAL A 44 2.80 22.86 3.54
C VAL A 44 2.89 24.32 4.02
N LEU A 45 1.75 25.01 3.98
CA LEU A 45 1.60 26.42 4.36
C LEU A 45 1.09 26.56 5.79
N ALA A 46 0.15 25.70 6.17
CA ALA A 46 -0.38 25.58 7.53
C ALA A 46 -1.06 24.22 7.68
N TRP A 47 -1.14 23.70 8.90
CA TRP A 47 -1.91 22.49 9.19
C TRP A 47 -2.42 22.56 10.63
N ASN A 48 -3.45 21.77 10.93
CA ASN A 48 -3.90 21.56 12.30
C ASN A 48 -4.40 20.13 12.43
N GLY A 49 -3.80 19.37 13.35
CA GLY A 49 -4.20 17.99 13.66
C GLY A 49 -5.23 17.89 14.79
N ASN A 50 -5.73 19.01 15.32
CA ASN A 50 -6.79 19.03 16.33
C ASN A 50 -8.08 19.55 15.70
N ILE A 51 -9.20 18.89 15.99
CA ILE A 51 -10.55 19.30 15.56
C ILE A 51 -11.05 20.58 16.26
N ASP A 52 -10.44 20.98 17.39
CA ASP A 52 -10.75 22.23 18.09
C ASP A 52 -10.15 23.44 17.35
N ASN A 53 -10.70 23.70 16.17
CA ASN A 53 -10.34 24.81 15.29
C ASN A 53 -11.58 25.25 14.47
N PRO A 54 -11.55 26.43 13.81
CA PRO A 54 -12.72 26.95 13.08
C PRO A 54 -13.27 26.05 11.96
N ALA A 55 -12.48 25.11 11.44
CA ALA A 55 -12.92 24.13 10.45
C ALA A 55 -13.57 22.88 11.07
N GLU A 56 -13.53 22.75 12.40
CA GLU A 56 -14.04 21.60 13.17
C GLU A 56 -13.49 20.24 12.70
N SER A 57 -12.34 20.28 12.04
CA SER A 57 -11.71 19.14 11.39
C SER A 57 -10.21 19.37 11.29
N GLU A 58 -9.46 18.26 11.25
CA GLU A 58 -8.07 18.27 10.84
C GLU A 58 -7.94 18.81 9.42
N TYR A 59 -6.83 19.49 9.13
CA TYR A 59 -6.55 19.98 7.79
C TYR A 59 -5.06 20.15 7.52
N ILE A 60 -4.71 20.10 6.24
CA ILE A 60 -3.42 20.53 5.68
C ILE A 60 -3.71 21.54 4.58
N LEU A 61 -3.19 22.75 4.72
CA LEU A 61 -3.16 23.78 3.68
C LEU A 61 -1.77 23.75 3.05
N MET A 62 -1.71 23.66 1.73
CA MET A 62 -0.44 23.57 1.00
C MET A 62 -0.53 24.23 -0.38
N GLU A 63 0.63 24.46 -0.99
CA GLU A 63 0.72 24.90 -2.38
C GLU A 63 0.07 23.87 -3.32
N ALA A 64 -0.48 24.34 -4.44
CA ALA A 64 -0.91 23.43 -5.50
C ALA A 64 0.29 22.75 -6.16
N ALA A 65 0.15 21.46 -6.49
CA ALA A 65 1.17 20.74 -7.25
C ALA A 65 1.38 21.40 -8.61
N ILE A 66 2.64 21.64 -8.97
CA ILE A 66 3.00 22.34 -10.21
C ILE A 66 3.00 21.35 -11.36
N GLY A 67 2.33 21.68 -12.47
CA GLY A 67 2.34 20.90 -13.71
C GLY A 67 1.01 20.22 -13.99
N THR A 68 1.05 19.19 -14.83
CA THR A 68 -0.11 18.36 -15.18
C THR A 68 0.00 17.02 -14.49
N GLN A 69 -1.12 16.49 -13.99
CA GLN A 69 -1.17 15.15 -13.41
C GLN A 69 -0.78 14.11 -14.46
N LEU A 70 0.11 13.19 -14.11
CA LEU A 70 0.70 12.28 -15.09
C LEU A 70 -0.34 11.30 -15.64
N SER A 71 -1.36 10.93 -14.87
CA SER A 71 -2.48 10.08 -15.33
C SER A 71 -3.17 10.63 -16.57
N ASP A 72 -3.29 11.96 -16.67
CA ASP A 72 -4.07 12.62 -17.71
C ASP A 72 -3.37 12.60 -19.06
N ILE A 73 -2.04 12.44 -19.05
CA ILE A 73 -1.22 12.57 -20.25
C ILE A 73 -0.34 11.35 -20.53
N TRP A 74 -0.21 10.40 -19.61
CA TRP A 74 0.73 9.27 -19.74
C TRP A 74 0.56 8.51 -21.06
N GLU A 75 -0.66 8.14 -21.43
CA GLU A 75 -0.92 7.36 -22.65
C GLU A 75 -0.58 8.11 -23.93
N VAL A 76 -0.64 9.45 -23.93
CA VAL A 76 -0.37 10.29 -25.11
C VAL A 76 1.06 10.86 -25.15
N LEU A 77 1.85 10.69 -24.08
CA LEU A 77 3.23 11.13 -24.04
C LEU A 77 4.09 10.35 -25.04
N GLU A 78 4.96 11.05 -25.74
CA GLU A 78 6.01 10.41 -26.53
C GLU A 78 6.93 9.56 -25.65
N LEU A 79 7.41 8.44 -26.18
CA LEU A 79 8.38 7.56 -25.51
C LEU A 79 9.59 8.33 -24.96
N SER A 80 10.09 9.33 -25.69
CA SER A 80 11.21 10.17 -25.25
C SER A 80 10.94 10.89 -23.91
N SER A 81 9.69 11.31 -23.67
CA SER A 81 9.25 11.96 -22.43
C SER A 81 9.00 10.92 -21.34
N LYS A 82 8.41 9.76 -21.67
CA LYS A 82 8.26 8.65 -20.73
C LYS A 82 9.60 8.22 -20.15
N LEU A 83 10.64 8.12 -20.98
CA LEU A 83 12.00 7.76 -20.53
C LEU A 83 12.64 8.81 -19.62
N LYS A 84 12.39 10.10 -19.83
CA LYS A 84 12.84 11.17 -18.90
C LYS A 84 12.14 11.07 -17.55
N ILE A 85 10.86 10.71 -17.54
CA ILE A 85 10.08 10.51 -16.32
C ILE A 85 10.58 9.29 -15.56
N VAL A 86 10.92 8.19 -16.27
CA VAL A 86 11.57 7.01 -15.68
C VAL A 86 12.88 7.40 -14.99
N GLN A 87 13.72 8.22 -15.63
CA GLN A 87 14.95 8.73 -15.03
C GLN A 87 14.70 9.50 -13.74
N ASP A 88 13.68 10.36 -13.74
CA ASP A 88 13.32 11.12 -12.54
C ASP A 88 12.78 10.23 -11.42
N ILE A 89 12.04 9.17 -11.74
CA ILE A 89 11.58 8.16 -10.77
C ILE A 89 12.78 7.45 -10.14
N VAL A 90 13.72 6.94 -10.95
CA VAL A 90 14.93 6.25 -10.44
C VAL A 90 15.76 7.19 -9.57
N ALA A 91 15.83 8.48 -9.91
CA ALA A 91 16.50 9.50 -9.11
C ALA A 91 15.77 9.79 -7.77
N ILE A 92 14.44 9.80 -7.75
CA ILE A 92 13.64 9.92 -6.51
C ILE A 92 13.85 8.69 -5.61
N GLU A 93 13.84 7.49 -6.18
CA GLU A 93 14.13 6.26 -5.45
C GLU A 93 15.55 6.29 -4.86
N GLN A 94 16.53 6.78 -5.62
CA GLN A 94 17.90 6.98 -5.11
C GLN A 94 17.92 7.91 -3.90
N LYS A 95 17.13 8.99 -3.92
CA LYS A 95 17.00 9.92 -2.79
C LYS A 95 16.48 9.19 -1.55
N PHE A 96 15.42 8.39 -1.66
CA PHE A 96 14.95 7.56 -0.53
C PHE A 96 16.02 6.58 -0.02
N LEU A 97 16.79 5.96 -0.91
CA LEU A 97 17.85 5.00 -0.55
C LEU A 97 19.11 5.65 0.04
N SER A 98 19.27 6.97 -0.10
CA SER A 98 20.46 7.70 0.37
C SER A 98 20.60 7.70 1.90
N LEU A 99 19.51 7.45 2.64
CA LEU A 99 19.49 7.43 4.10
C LEU A 99 18.69 6.26 4.66
N SER A 100 19.00 5.87 5.89
CA SER A 100 18.20 4.94 6.68
C SER A 100 18.05 5.43 8.11
N PHE A 101 17.09 4.86 8.81
CA PHE A 101 16.82 5.18 10.20
C PHE A 101 17.24 4.03 11.11
N THR A 102 17.15 4.24 12.42
CA THR A 102 17.43 3.23 13.45
C THR A 102 16.18 2.49 13.94
N ARG A 103 15.00 2.90 13.50
CA ARG A 103 13.69 2.41 13.95
C ARG A 103 12.72 2.30 12.78
N TYR A 104 11.74 1.41 12.92
CA TYR A 104 10.61 1.30 12.01
C TYR A 104 9.37 1.94 12.64
N GLY A 105 8.68 2.81 11.91
CA GLY A 105 7.53 3.58 12.42
C GLY A 105 7.22 4.79 11.56
N ASN A 106 6.29 5.64 12.01
CA ASN A 106 5.94 6.87 11.31
C ASN A 106 6.79 8.05 11.81
N LEU A 107 7.09 8.99 10.91
CA LEU A 107 7.83 10.21 11.24
C LEU A 107 6.88 11.28 11.77
N TYR A 108 7.29 12.03 12.79
CA TYR A 108 6.55 13.17 13.36
C TYR A 108 7.52 14.30 13.69
N PHE A 109 7.02 15.53 13.86
CA PHE A 109 7.85 16.60 14.41
C PHE A 109 8.15 16.37 15.89
N SER A 110 9.34 16.79 16.33
CA SER A 110 9.72 16.75 17.75
C SER A 110 8.87 17.68 18.62
N SER A 111 8.28 18.74 18.06
CA SER A 111 7.33 19.62 18.76
C SER A 111 6.01 18.93 19.10
N ASP A 112 5.62 17.96 18.28
CA ASP A 112 4.35 17.24 18.34
C ASP A 112 4.52 15.83 18.91
N ALA A 113 5.67 15.57 19.55
CA ALA A 113 6.02 14.28 20.10
C ALA A 113 5.11 13.90 21.28
N PHE A 114 4.73 12.62 21.33
CA PHE A 114 3.87 12.04 22.35
C PHE A 114 4.53 10.78 22.96
N PRO A 115 3.99 10.21 24.06
CA PRO A 115 4.58 9.03 24.68
C PRO A 115 4.74 7.88 23.68
N GLY A 116 5.94 7.28 23.63
CA GLY A 116 6.29 6.23 22.68
C GLY A 116 7.12 6.70 21.48
N CYS A 117 7.29 8.00 21.27
CA CYS A 117 8.18 8.53 20.24
C CYS A 117 9.67 8.42 20.65
N GLU A 118 10.52 8.03 19.70
CA GLU A 118 11.98 8.01 19.82
C GLU A 118 12.62 9.02 18.85
N LYS A 119 13.85 9.48 19.12
CA LYS A 119 14.55 10.41 18.23
C LYS A 119 14.82 9.78 16.85
N ALA A 120 14.56 10.53 15.77
CA ALA A 120 14.81 10.07 14.41
C ALA A 120 16.30 10.09 14.07
N LYS A 121 17.02 9.03 14.45
CA LYS A 121 18.47 8.90 14.18
C LYS A 121 18.72 8.30 12.81
N ILE A 122 19.63 8.92 12.05
CA ILE A 122 20.00 8.52 10.70
C ILE A 122 21.28 7.67 10.68
N ILE A 123 21.21 6.57 9.93
CA ILE A 123 22.34 5.74 9.51
C ILE A 123 22.66 6.11 8.05
N GLY A 124 23.94 6.34 7.75
CA GLY A 124 24.39 6.74 6.41
C GLY A 124 25.45 7.84 6.42
N ASP A 125 25.91 8.23 5.24
CA ASP A 125 26.97 9.23 5.04
C ASP A 125 26.39 10.63 4.86
N LEU A 126 25.81 11.17 5.95
CA LEU A 126 25.38 12.57 6.04
C LEU A 126 26.30 13.36 6.97
N PRO A 127 26.51 14.66 6.71
CA PRO A 127 27.21 15.55 7.65
C PRO A 127 26.59 15.48 9.04
N LEU A 128 27.44 15.50 10.08
CA LEU A 128 26.99 15.40 11.47
C LEU A 128 25.98 16.51 11.83
N SER A 129 26.17 17.72 11.30
CA SER A 129 25.24 18.84 11.47
C SER A 129 23.83 18.52 10.95
N THR A 130 23.74 17.87 9.79
CA THR A 130 22.47 17.46 9.18
C THR A 130 21.80 16.38 10.01
N LYS A 131 22.55 15.38 10.49
CA LYS A 131 22.02 14.34 11.39
C LYS A 131 21.47 14.92 12.68
N GLN A 132 22.20 15.86 13.30
CA GLN A 132 21.77 16.55 14.51
C GLN A 132 20.54 17.44 14.27
N GLU A 133 20.44 18.07 13.10
CA GLU A 133 19.25 18.82 12.71
C GLU A 133 18.03 17.91 12.57
N ILE A 134 18.16 16.77 11.90
CA ILE A 134 17.09 15.79 11.75
C ILE A 134 16.63 15.30 13.14
N GLU A 135 17.56 14.90 14.01
CA GLU A 135 17.24 14.45 15.38
C GLU A 135 16.60 15.55 16.24
N ARG A 136 16.91 16.83 15.98
CA ARG A 136 16.27 17.97 16.65
C ARG A 136 14.85 18.18 16.16
N ARG A 137 14.61 18.05 14.84
CA ARG A 137 13.34 18.37 14.19
C ARG A 137 12.33 17.21 14.23
N PHE A 138 12.79 15.96 14.21
CA PHE A 138 11.92 14.81 14.00
C PHE A 138 12.07 13.69 15.05
N VAL A 139 10.98 12.97 15.25
CA VAL A 139 10.90 11.74 16.04
C VAL A 139 10.22 10.65 15.22
N ILE A 140 10.46 9.39 15.58
CA ILE A 140 9.78 8.23 15.03
C ILE A 140 8.83 7.72 16.10
N GLY A 141 7.55 7.63 15.77
CA GLY A 141 6.51 7.13 16.66
C GLY A 141 5.83 5.87 16.13
N PRO A 142 4.72 5.49 16.77
CA PRO A 142 3.85 4.41 16.30
C PRO A 142 3.40 4.60 14.85
N VAL A 143 3.15 3.50 14.15
CA VAL A 143 2.58 3.56 12.81
C VAL A 143 1.15 4.08 12.81
N VAL A 144 0.78 4.79 11.75
CA VAL A 144 -0.58 5.30 11.53
C VAL A 144 -1.45 4.33 10.73
N ASP A 145 -0.86 3.24 10.22
CA ASP A 145 -1.54 2.19 9.46
C ASP A 145 -2.88 1.80 10.11
N ARG A 146 -3.95 2.02 9.36
CA ARG A 146 -5.34 1.81 9.76
C ARG A 146 -5.57 0.43 10.38
N ASP A 147 -4.88 -0.61 9.94
CA ASP A 147 -5.08 -1.96 10.47
C ASP A 147 -4.64 -2.08 11.95
N PHE A 148 -3.81 -1.17 12.46
CA PHE A 148 -3.47 -1.06 13.90
C PHE A 148 -4.49 -0.27 14.72
N TRP A 149 -5.42 0.43 14.07
CA TRP A 149 -6.34 1.39 14.70
C TRP A 149 -7.80 1.14 14.38
N HIS A 150 -8.12 0.18 13.51
CA HIS A 150 -9.49 -0.10 13.10
C HIS A 150 -10.31 -0.77 14.23
N ARG A 151 -11.45 -0.17 14.59
CA ARG A 151 -12.43 -0.67 15.59
C ARG A 151 -11.77 -0.96 16.95
N ASP A 152 -11.99 -2.14 17.52
CA ASP A 152 -11.51 -2.50 18.86
C ASP A 152 -9.99 -2.39 18.97
N ARG A 153 -9.27 -2.60 17.84
CA ARG A 153 -7.81 -2.47 17.77
C ARG A 153 -7.32 -1.10 18.19
N ALA A 154 -8.11 -0.02 18.04
CA ALA A 154 -7.77 1.31 18.55
C ALA A 154 -7.56 1.33 20.07
N SER A 155 -8.37 0.55 20.79
CA SER A 155 -8.42 0.54 22.26
C SER A 155 -7.54 -0.53 22.92
N MET A 156 -7.04 -1.48 22.12
CA MET A 156 -6.20 -2.57 22.62
C MET A 156 -4.78 -2.09 22.95
N ASP A 157 -4.20 -2.70 23.99
CA ASP A 157 -2.77 -2.59 24.30
C ASP A 157 -1.96 -3.51 23.36
N ILE A 158 -1.61 -2.98 22.19
CA ILE A 158 -0.83 -3.66 21.15
C ILE A 158 0.40 -2.85 20.79
N SER A 159 1.45 -3.56 20.35
CA SER A 159 2.66 -2.92 19.84
C SER A 159 2.40 -2.26 18.49
N ARG A 160 2.53 -0.94 18.42
CA ARG A 160 2.38 -0.13 17.20
C ARG A 160 3.70 0.47 16.71
N GLY A 161 4.82 0.06 17.30
CA GLY A 161 6.13 0.67 17.08
C GLY A 161 6.39 1.88 17.98
N PRO A 162 7.53 2.56 17.80
CA PRO A 162 8.57 2.22 16.83
C PRO A 162 9.26 0.89 17.15
N TRP A 163 9.59 0.10 16.12
CA TRP A 163 10.23 -1.21 16.29
C TRP A 163 11.75 -1.14 16.08
N ASN A 164 12.48 -2.06 16.72
CA ASN A 164 13.94 -2.18 16.60
C ASN A 164 14.35 -2.99 15.37
N THR A 165 13.57 -4.02 15.02
CA THR A 165 13.86 -4.92 13.91
C THR A 165 12.64 -5.12 13.00
N ALA A 166 12.87 -5.48 11.74
CA ALA A 166 11.80 -5.83 10.82
C ALA A 166 11.00 -7.08 11.31
N SER A 167 11.66 -7.99 12.04
CA SER A 167 11.00 -9.15 12.66
C SER A 167 10.00 -8.73 13.74
N ASP A 168 10.35 -7.71 14.56
CA ASP A 168 9.43 -7.18 15.57
C ASP A 168 8.14 -6.65 14.94
N TYR A 169 8.23 -5.99 13.78
CA TYR A 169 7.06 -5.55 13.00
C TYR A 169 6.17 -6.72 12.57
N LEU A 170 6.73 -7.73 11.89
CA LEU A 170 5.96 -8.92 11.45
C LEU A 170 5.28 -9.62 12.64
N ARG A 171 6.01 -9.78 13.75
CA ARG A 171 5.47 -10.40 14.97
C ARG A 171 4.39 -9.53 15.61
N ALA A 172 4.54 -8.21 15.58
CA ALA A 172 3.52 -7.29 16.09
C ALA A 172 2.22 -7.39 15.28
N THR A 173 2.30 -7.45 13.94
CA THR A 173 1.15 -7.67 13.06
C THR A 173 0.40 -8.96 13.42
N ALA A 174 1.10 -10.09 13.53
CA ALA A 174 0.46 -11.36 13.85
C ALA A 174 -0.10 -11.40 15.29
N ARG A 175 0.64 -10.86 16.26
CA ARG A 175 0.20 -10.83 17.67
C ARG A 175 -1.00 -9.92 17.88
N ARG A 176 -1.08 -8.79 17.17
CA ARG A 176 -2.25 -7.92 17.14
C ARG A 176 -3.49 -8.74 16.76
N GLU A 177 -3.41 -9.44 15.63
CA GLU A 177 -4.54 -10.21 15.10
C GLU A 177 -4.91 -11.38 16.02
N LEU A 178 -3.93 -12.13 16.54
CA LEU A 178 -4.18 -13.19 17.53
C LEU A 178 -4.87 -12.65 18.80
N ASN A 179 -4.40 -11.53 19.35
CA ASN A 179 -5.00 -10.93 20.53
C ASN A 179 -6.44 -10.49 20.26
N TRP A 180 -6.69 -9.89 19.08
CA TRP A 180 -8.03 -9.45 18.70
C TRP A 180 -8.97 -10.65 18.50
N LEU A 181 -8.52 -11.69 17.80
CA LEU A 181 -9.28 -12.91 17.56
C LEU A 181 -9.68 -13.60 18.87
N HIS A 182 -8.77 -13.69 19.85
CA HIS A 182 -9.07 -14.31 21.14
C HIS A 182 -10.05 -13.50 22.00
N GLN A 183 -10.11 -12.18 21.86
CA GLN A 183 -10.89 -11.30 22.73
C GLN A 183 -12.23 -10.88 22.12
N HIS A 184 -12.29 -10.71 20.80
CA HIS A 184 -13.40 -10.03 20.12
C HIS A 184 -14.06 -10.86 19.03
N ALA A 185 -13.37 -11.84 18.44
CA ALA A 185 -13.95 -12.60 17.34
C ALA A 185 -15.03 -13.58 17.86
N ALA A 186 -16.16 -13.60 17.16
CA ALA A 186 -17.23 -14.56 17.36
C ALA A 186 -17.55 -15.23 16.03
N ALA A 187 -17.85 -16.53 16.06
CA ALA A 187 -18.20 -17.27 14.85
C ALA A 187 -19.38 -16.60 14.12
N LYS A 188 -19.23 -16.37 12.81
CA LYS A 188 -20.27 -15.75 11.99
C LYS A 188 -21.26 -16.83 11.51
N PRO A 189 -22.58 -16.61 11.60
CA PRO A 189 -23.55 -17.57 11.09
C PRO A 189 -23.38 -17.77 9.57
N PRO A 190 -23.75 -18.94 9.03
CA PRO A 190 -23.86 -19.11 7.59
C PRO A 190 -25.05 -18.27 7.06
N GLY A 191 -24.76 -17.24 6.28
CA GLY A 191 -25.71 -16.25 5.75
C GLY A 191 -24.96 -15.08 5.09
N GLY A 192 -25.61 -14.37 4.16
CA GLY A 192 -24.99 -13.28 3.39
C GLY A 192 -25.32 -13.31 1.89
N LEU A 193 -25.30 -12.14 1.24
CA LEU A 193 -25.37 -12.02 -0.22
C LEU A 193 -24.22 -12.74 -0.95
N ILE A 194 -23.08 -12.89 -0.26
CA ILE A 194 -21.86 -13.52 -0.77
C ILE A 194 -21.57 -14.74 0.11
N THR A 195 -21.46 -15.92 -0.50
CA THR A 195 -21.18 -17.16 0.21
C THR A 195 -19.74 -17.14 0.75
N GLN A 196 -19.58 -16.90 2.05
CA GLN A 196 -18.27 -16.97 2.71
C GLN A 196 -17.92 -18.41 3.09
N SER A 197 -16.64 -18.78 2.91
CA SER A 197 -16.13 -20.08 3.36
C SER A 197 -16.31 -20.28 4.88
N GLU A 198 -16.41 -21.53 5.32
CA GLU A 198 -16.47 -21.85 6.76
C GLU A 198 -15.23 -21.35 7.49
N ALA A 199 -14.07 -21.39 6.84
CA ALA A 199 -12.81 -20.88 7.37
C ALA A 199 -12.87 -19.38 7.69
N GLN A 200 -13.48 -18.56 6.81
CA GLN A 200 -13.62 -17.11 7.02
C GLN A 200 -14.49 -16.77 8.23
N ARG A 201 -15.37 -17.67 8.63
CA ARG A 201 -16.36 -17.44 9.71
C ARG A 201 -15.90 -17.99 11.06
N THR A 202 -14.76 -18.67 11.12
CA THR A 202 -14.33 -19.45 12.30
C THR A 202 -13.02 -18.91 12.87
N PRO A 203 -13.00 -18.30 14.06
CA PRO A 203 -11.79 -17.70 14.65
C PRO A 203 -10.60 -18.67 14.72
N GLU A 204 -10.84 -19.93 15.03
CA GLU A 204 -9.81 -20.98 15.14
C GLU A 204 -9.07 -21.21 13.83
N ALA A 205 -9.74 -21.04 12.68
CA ALA A 205 -9.10 -21.15 11.37
C ALA A 205 -8.08 -20.02 11.14
N HIS A 206 -8.44 -18.78 11.52
CA HIS A 206 -7.52 -17.64 11.44
C HIS A 206 -6.34 -17.81 12.40
N ILE A 207 -6.62 -18.19 13.66
CA ILE A 207 -5.60 -18.43 14.69
C ILE A 207 -4.58 -19.47 14.20
N ALA A 208 -5.04 -20.59 13.64
CA ALA A 208 -4.16 -21.64 13.13
C ALA A 208 -3.23 -21.15 12.01
N LEU A 209 -3.67 -20.21 11.16
CA LEU A 209 -2.81 -19.61 10.13
C LEU A 209 -1.80 -18.62 10.73
N TYR A 210 -2.20 -17.80 11.70
CA TYR A 210 -1.27 -16.89 12.39
C TYR A 210 -0.19 -17.64 13.16
N GLU A 211 -0.52 -18.78 13.78
CA GLU A 211 0.46 -19.66 14.42
C GLU A 211 1.47 -20.23 13.41
N LYS A 212 1.02 -20.57 12.19
CA LYS A 212 1.91 -20.97 11.09
C LYS A 212 2.77 -19.79 10.63
N PHE A 213 2.18 -18.61 10.45
CA PHE A 213 2.90 -17.39 10.04
C PHE A 213 4.02 -17.03 11.02
N LEU A 214 3.77 -17.07 12.33
CA LEU A 214 4.78 -16.81 13.35
C LEU A 214 5.99 -17.75 13.28
N LYS A 215 5.82 -19.00 12.80
CA LYS A 215 6.93 -19.95 12.63
C LYS A 215 7.83 -19.62 11.44
N VAL A 216 7.29 -18.94 10.42
CA VAL A 216 8.01 -18.59 9.19
C VAL A 216 8.37 -17.11 9.09
N ALA A 217 7.83 -16.24 9.94
CA ALA A 217 7.94 -14.78 9.86
C ALA A 217 9.38 -14.28 9.63
N ASP A 218 10.35 -14.80 10.39
CA ASP A 218 11.75 -14.37 10.27
C ASP A 218 12.37 -14.79 8.92
N SER A 219 11.98 -15.95 8.39
CA SER A 219 12.45 -16.46 7.09
C SER A 219 11.82 -15.70 5.90
N LEU A 220 10.66 -15.05 6.11
CA LEU A 220 10.05 -14.19 5.08
C LEU A 220 10.86 -12.93 4.82
N LEU A 221 11.75 -12.53 5.72
CA LEU A 221 12.60 -11.35 5.59
C LEU A 221 13.97 -11.71 4.99
N PRO A 222 14.47 -10.97 3.98
CA PRO A 222 15.85 -11.14 3.55
C PRO A 222 16.82 -10.57 4.60
N LYS A 223 18.11 -10.84 4.43
CA LYS A 223 19.15 -10.45 5.41
C LYS A 223 19.79 -9.10 5.05
N GLY A 224 20.40 -8.46 6.04
CA GLY A 224 21.27 -7.30 5.84
C GLY A 224 20.53 -6.03 5.41
N GLU A 225 21.11 -5.30 4.47
CA GLU A 225 20.64 -3.97 4.02
C GLU A 225 19.25 -4.01 3.36
N LEU A 226 18.78 -5.17 2.88
CA LEU A 226 17.50 -5.30 2.18
C LEU A 226 16.29 -5.02 3.08
N VAL A 227 16.45 -5.17 4.40
CA VAL A 227 15.38 -4.91 5.38
C VAL A 227 15.62 -3.62 6.17
N ARG A 228 16.62 -2.81 5.79
CA ARG A 228 16.95 -1.58 6.52
C ARG A 228 15.72 -0.66 6.69
N PRO A 229 15.62 0.11 7.79
CA PRO A 229 14.52 1.06 7.96
C PRO A 229 14.66 2.21 6.97
N THR A 230 13.74 2.29 6.01
CA THR A 230 13.77 3.30 4.95
C THR A 230 12.41 3.96 4.85
N LEU A 231 12.39 5.29 4.85
CA LEU A 231 11.21 6.05 4.44
C LEU A 231 10.98 5.80 2.95
N TRP A 232 9.81 5.29 2.58
CA TRP A 232 9.54 4.91 1.20
C TRP A 232 8.13 5.30 0.78
N HIS A 233 8.00 5.97 -0.36
CA HIS A 233 6.70 6.23 -0.97
C HIS A 233 6.28 5.00 -1.77
N TRP A 234 5.39 4.18 -1.21
CA TRP A 234 4.97 2.92 -1.84
C TRP A 234 4.07 3.13 -3.06
N ASP A 235 3.37 4.27 -3.13
CA ASP A 235 2.41 4.56 -4.20
C ASP A 235 2.97 5.52 -5.25
N ILE A 236 4.12 5.17 -5.86
CA ILE A 236 4.64 5.90 -7.02
C ILE A 236 3.88 5.44 -8.27
N HIS A 237 2.80 6.13 -8.58
CA HIS A 237 1.97 5.89 -9.77
C HIS A 237 1.48 7.21 -10.40
N ALA A 238 0.99 7.14 -11.64
CA ALA A 238 0.74 8.33 -12.45
C ALA A 238 -0.23 9.36 -11.83
N PRO A 239 -1.35 8.98 -11.19
CA PRO A 239 -2.19 9.91 -10.43
C PRO A 239 -1.46 10.70 -9.33
N ASN A 240 -0.47 10.14 -8.66
CA ASN A 240 0.25 10.81 -7.58
C ASN A 240 1.46 11.64 -8.05
N MET A 241 1.66 11.75 -9.36
CA MET A 241 2.80 12.47 -9.95
C MET A 241 2.34 13.62 -10.83
N PHE A 242 3.02 14.76 -10.70
CA PHE A 242 2.85 15.91 -11.59
C PHE A 242 4.11 16.11 -12.41
N VAL A 243 3.91 16.47 -13.68
CA VAL A 243 4.99 16.70 -14.62
C VAL A 243 4.85 18.02 -15.35
N LYS A 244 5.99 18.60 -15.71
CA LYS A 244 6.09 19.76 -16.59
C LYS A 244 7.31 19.60 -17.48
N ASP A 245 7.16 19.86 -18.77
CA ASP A 245 8.26 19.76 -19.76
C ASP A 245 8.95 18.38 -19.77
N GLY A 246 8.18 17.31 -19.49
CA GLY A 246 8.66 15.92 -19.43
C GLY A 246 9.51 15.60 -18.20
N ARG A 247 9.42 16.40 -17.13
CA ARG A 247 10.12 16.22 -15.85
C ARG A 247 9.15 16.17 -14.70
N VAL A 248 9.46 15.38 -13.67
CA VAL A 248 8.64 15.30 -12.46
C VAL A 248 8.82 16.57 -11.63
N THR A 249 7.71 17.23 -11.32
CA THR A 249 7.66 18.51 -10.59
C THR A 249 6.97 18.40 -9.24
N SER A 250 6.22 17.33 -8.99
CA SER A 250 5.62 17.08 -7.69
C SER A 250 5.27 15.61 -7.51
N LEU A 251 5.51 15.09 -6.31
CA LEU A 251 4.96 13.84 -5.79
C LEU A 251 3.98 14.20 -4.67
N ILE A 252 2.75 13.71 -4.78
CA ILE A 252 1.68 13.94 -3.81
C ILE A 252 1.28 12.64 -3.12
N ASP A 253 0.36 12.77 -2.16
CA ASP A 253 -0.23 11.67 -1.40
C ASP A 253 0.74 10.97 -0.45
N TRP A 254 1.20 11.74 0.54
CA TRP A 254 2.16 11.29 1.55
C TRP A 254 1.50 10.63 2.77
N GLN A 255 0.18 10.47 2.76
CA GLN A 255 -0.56 9.78 3.80
C GLN A 255 -0.06 8.34 3.93
N ASP A 256 0.00 7.81 5.15
CA ASP A 256 0.45 6.44 5.46
C ASP A 256 1.90 6.11 5.05
N THR A 257 2.67 7.08 4.54
CA THR A 257 4.10 6.91 4.30
C THR A 257 4.82 6.74 5.62
N TRP A 258 5.62 5.68 5.73
CA TRP A 258 6.30 5.34 6.98
C TRP A 258 7.72 4.82 6.72
N ILE A 259 8.47 4.64 7.80
CA ILE A 259 9.80 4.07 7.79
C ILE A 259 9.65 2.57 8.02
N GLY A 260 9.55 1.80 6.95
CA GLY A 260 9.39 0.35 6.98
C GLY A 260 10.63 -0.43 6.53
N PRO A 261 10.59 -1.78 6.61
CA PRO A 261 11.58 -2.63 5.97
C PRO A 261 11.55 -2.42 4.46
N LEU A 262 12.67 -1.97 3.87
CA LEU A 262 12.73 -1.62 2.45
C LEU A 262 12.20 -2.75 1.54
N PHE A 263 12.57 -4.00 1.81
CA PHE A 263 12.07 -5.17 1.09
C PHE A 263 10.54 -5.24 1.01
N LEU A 264 9.84 -4.93 2.10
CA LEU A 264 8.37 -5.00 2.15
C LEU A 264 7.69 -3.85 1.41
N GLN A 265 8.38 -2.71 1.26
CA GLN A 265 7.81 -1.50 0.65
C GLN A 265 8.11 -1.39 -0.84
N ALA A 266 9.34 -1.69 -1.25
CA ALA A 266 9.79 -1.49 -2.62
C ALA A 266 9.10 -2.45 -3.60
N ARG A 267 8.53 -1.88 -4.67
CA ARG A 267 7.90 -2.57 -5.80
C ARG A 267 8.27 -1.83 -7.08
N HIS A 268 8.09 -2.46 -8.23
CA HIS A 268 8.06 -1.74 -9.49
C HIS A 268 6.93 -0.69 -9.45
N PRO A 269 7.21 0.58 -9.77
CA PRO A 269 6.18 1.59 -9.98
C PRO A 269 5.13 1.08 -10.98
N ARG A 270 3.83 1.32 -10.71
CA ARG A 270 2.74 0.78 -11.54
C ARG A 270 2.86 1.21 -13.01
N LEU A 271 3.38 2.41 -13.25
CA LEU A 271 3.55 2.99 -14.59
C LEU A 271 4.64 2.32 -15.44
N VAL A 272 5.61 1.65 -14.82
CA VAL A 272 6.68 0.92 -15.53
C VAL A 272 6.44 -0.59 -15.57
N ARG A 273 5.45 -1.08 -14.81
CA ARG A 273 5.17 -2.51 -14.70
C ARG A 273 4.56 -3.03 -16.00
N TYR A 274 5.22 -4.04 -16.58
CA TYR A 274 4.72 -4.75 -17.75
C TYR A 274 4.86 -6.25 -17.52
N VAL A 275 3.79 -6.99 -17.83
CA VAL A 275 3.73 -8.45 -17.71
C VAL A 275 3.49 -9.00 -19.10
N GLY A 276 4.56 -9.48 -19.74
CA GLY A 276 4.51 -10.01 -21.10
C GLY A 276 5.92 -10.22 -21.67
N GLU A 277 5.98 -10.70 -22.91
CA GLU A 277 7.26 -10.84 -23.61
C GLU A 277 7.85 -9.45 -23.92
N LEU A 278 9.12 -9.25 -23.55
CA LEU A 278 9.85 -8.01 -23.80
C LEU A 278 10.16 -7.88 -25.29
N MET A 279 9.63 -6.84 -25.92
CA MET A 279 9.86 -6.50 -27.32
C MET A 279 10.48 -5.10 -27.42
N LEU A 280 11.80 -5.00 -27.56
CA LEU A 280 12.47 -3.67 -27.65
C LEU A 280 12.48 -3.07 -29.05
N ARG A 281 12.11 -3.87 -30.07
CA ARG A 281 12.05 -3.44 -31.46
C ARG A 281 10.84 -4.10 -32.12
N PRO A 282 10.10 -3.37 -32.97
CA PRO A 282 9.02 -3.96 -33.72
C PRO A 282 9.54 -5.04 -34.70
N PRO A 283 8.74 -6.06 -35.03
CA PRO A 283 9.10 -7.08 -36.02
C PRO A 283 9.27 -6.46 -37.41
N GLU A 284 9.97 -7.15 -38.31
CA GLU A 284 10.21 -6.66 -39.68
C GLU A 284 8.91 -6.39 -40.44
N SER A 285 7.89 -7.22 -40.20
CA SER A 285 6.55 -7.10 -40.78
C SER A 285 5.84 -5.79 -40.41
N PHE A 286 6.22 -5.14 -39.31
CA PHE A 286 5.56 -3.94 -38.78
C PHE A 286 5.49 -2.79 -39.79
N LYS A 287 6.53 -2.62 -40.62
CA LYS A 287 6.57 -1.55 -41.63
C LYS A 287 5.52 -1.74 -42.72
N SER A 288 5.16 -2.99 -43.01
CA SER A 288 4.19 -3.37 -44.03
C SER A 288 2.79 -3.61 -43.47
N MET A 289 2.59 -3.50 -42.15
CA MET A 289 1.27 -3.66 -41.53
C MET A 289 0.39 -2.45 -41.83
N GLU A 290 -0.87 -2.74 -42.16
CA GLU A 290 -1.92 -1.73 -42.24
C GLU A 290 -2.14 -1.08 -40.87
N ASP A 291 -2.51 0.19 -40.88
CA ASP A 291 -2.87 0.89 -39.66
C ASP A 291 -4.16 0.28 -39.11
N GLY A 292 -4.04 -0.35 -37.94
CA GLY A 292 -5.12 -1.10 -37.32
C GLY A 292 -4.73 -1.56 -35.92
N GLU A 293 -5.62 -2.32 -35.30
CA GLU A 293 -5.49 -2.75 -33.90
C GLU A 293 -4.19 -3.52 -33.64
N GLU A 294 -3.84 -4.45 -34.51
CA GLU A 294 -2.63 -5.28 -34.37
C GLU A 294 -1.34 -4.42 -34.36
N LYS A 295 -1.28 -3.41 -35.24
CA LYS A 295 -0.14 -2.49 -35.31
C LYS A 295 -0.04 -1.62 -34.06
N MET A 296 -1.18 -1.17 -33.53
CA MET A 296 -1.26 -0.40 -32.29
C MET A 296 -0.85 -1.25 -31.07
N GLN A 297 -1.23 -2.52 -31.02
CA GLN A 297 -0.82 -3.46 -29.98
C GLN A 297 0.69 -3.67 -29.99
N ILE A 298 1.30 -3.89 -31.15
CA ILE A 298 2.77 -4.02 -31.27
C ILE A 298 3.46 -2.73 -30.83
N GLN A 299 2.96 -1.56 -31.23
CA GLN A 299 3.53 -0.27 -30.82
C GLN A 299 3.47 -0.09 -29.30
N THR A 300 2.33 -0.41 -28.70
CA THR A 300 2.12 -0.35 -27.24
C THR A 300 3.02 -1.34 -26.51
N GLN A 301 3.16 -2.55 -27.03
CA GLN A 301 4.06 -3.57 -26.47
C GLN A 301 5.51 -3.10 -26.52
N VAL A 302 5.96 -2.54 -27.65
CA VAL A 302 7.32 -2.02 -27.79
C VAL A 302 7.58 -0.88 -26.82
N GLU A 303 6.62 0.03 -26.68
CA GLU A 303 6.72 1.14 -25.75
C GLU A 303 6.81 0.67 -24.30
N LYS A 304 5.86 -0.15 -23.83
CA LYS A 304 5.83 -0.68 -22.45
C LYS A 304 7.10 -1.49 -22.13
N SER A 305 7.55 -2.32 -23.08
CA SER A 305 8.79 -3.08 -22.96
C SER A 305 10.01 -2.16 -22.84
N THR A 306 10.06 -1.08 -23.61
CA THR A 306 11.17 -0.12 -23.58
C THR A 306 11.19 0.66 -22.27
N VAL A 307 10.03 1.11 -21.78
CA VAL A 307 9.89 1.79 -20.48
C VAL A 307 10.34 0.90 -19.34
N MET A 308 9.83 -0.34 -19.26
CA MET A 308 10.23 -1.30 -18.23
C MET A 308 11.72 -1.62 -18.29
N TRP A 309 12.25 -1.89 -19.49
CA TRP A 309 13.66 -2.19 -19.69
C TRP A 309 14.57 -1.02 -19.29
N SER A 310 14.16 0.21 -19.60
CA SER A 310 14.89 1.42 -19.20
C SER A 310 14.93 1.55 -17.68
N TYR A 311 13.77 1.40 -17.02
CA TYR A 311 13.68 1.45 -15.56
C TYR A 311 14.58 0.40 -14.91
N GLU A 312 14.52 -0.86 -15.37
CA GLU A 312 15.35 -1.94 -14.84
C GLU A 312 16.85 -1.69 -15.04
N THR A 313 17.23 -1.20 -16.21
CA THR A 313 18.64 -0.93 -16.55
C THR A 313 19.19 0.22 -15.71
N GLU A 314 18.44 1.31 -15.58
CA GLU A 314 18.83 2.48 -14.79
C GLU A 314 18.82 2.16 -13.28
N THR A 315 17.80 1.46 -12.79
CA THR A 315 17.71 1.01 -11.39
C THR A 315 18.90 0.11 -11.04
N LYS A 316 19.26 -0.85 -11.90
CA LYS A 316 20.43 -1.70 -11.69
C LYS A 316 21.73 -0.90 -11.57
N LEU A 317 21.86 0.17 -12.35
CA LEU A 317 23.06 1.01 -12.38
C LEU A 317 23.13 1.96 -11.17
N ILE A 318 22.01 2.61 -10.85
CA ILE A 318 21.96 3.73 -9.89
C ILE A 318 21.58 3.23 -8.48
N ASN A 319 20.67 2.27 -8.41
CA ASN A 319 20.05 1.75 -7.18
C ASN A 319 20.23 0.21 -7.08
N PRO A 320 21.47 -0.31 -6.98
CA PRO A 320 21.72 -1.76 -7.01
C PRO A 320 20.99 -2.52 -5.88
N LEU A 321 20.80 -1.90 -4.71
CA LEU A 321 20.03 -2.48 -3.61
C LEU A 321 18.55 -2.68 -3.98
N LEU A 322 17.95 -1.71 -4.68
CA LEU A 322 16.58 -1.83 -5.16
C LEU A 322 16.47 -2.90 -6.24
N HIS A 323 17.41 -2.94 -7.18
CA HIS A 323 17.45 -3.98 -8.21
C HIS A 323 17.51 -5.38 -7.59
N GLU A 324 18.33 -5.58 -6.54
CA GLU A 324 18.36 -6.84 -5.80
C GLU A 324 16.98 -7.17 -5.22
N ILE A 325 16.31 -6.23 -4.54
CA ILE A 325 14.97 -6.42 -3.96
C ILE A 325 13.93 -6.83 -5.01
N LEU A 326 13.98 -6.23 -6.21
CA LEU A 326 13.06 -6.53 -7.30
C LEU A 326 13.25 -7.96 -7.86
N HIS A 327 14.41 -8.59 -7.64
CA HIS A 327 14.79 -9.90 -8.16
C HIS A 327 14.94 -11.00 -7.11
N ILE A 328 14.57 -10.72 -5.85
CA ILE A 328 14.60 -11.74 -4.78
C ILE A 328 13.68 -12.91 -5.13
N TYR A 329 14.20 -14.14 -4.98
CA TYR A 329 13.41 -15.37 -5.10
C TYR A 329 12.21 -15.34 -4.17
N GLN A 330 11.06 -15.73 -4.72
CA GLN A 330 9.78 -15.69 -4.02
C GLN A 330 9.47 -14.32 -3.38
N GLY A 331 10.05 -13.23 -3.90
CA GLY A 331 9.91 -11.89 -3.32
C GLY A 331 8.46 -11.43 -3.22
N GLN A 332 7.66 -11.66 -4.26
CA GLN A 332 6.22 -11.39 -4.21
C GLN A 332 5.52 -12.25 -3.15
N THR A 333 5.67 -13.58 -3.20
CA THR A 333 5.06 -14.51 -2.22
C THR A 333 5.35 -14.08 -0.78
N ARG A 334 6.61 -13.75 -0.47
CA ARG A 334 7.04 -13.35 0.88
C ARG A 334 6.36 -12.05 1.33
N ARG A 335 6.25 -11.07 0.44
CA ARG A 335 5.65 -9.76 0.73
C ARG A 335 4.14 -9.85 0.86
N ASP A 336 3.49 -10.49 -0.11
CA ASP A 336 2.06 -10.76 -0.09
C ASP A 336 1.66 -11.55 1.17
N THR A 337 2.52 -12.47 1.66
CA THR A 337 2.27 -13.19 2.92
C THR A 337 2.20 -12.24 4.12
N VAL A 338 3.03 -11.19 4.16
CA VAL A 338 3.00 -10.18 5.23
C VAL A 338 1.81 -9.24 5.05
N ASP A 339 1.55 -8.79 3.82
CA ASP A 339 0.46 -7.87 3.50
C ASP A 339 -0.90 -8.52 3.80
N PHE A 340 -1.14 -9.77 3.38
CA PHE A 340 -2.38 -10.48 3.71
C PHE A 340 -2.50 -10.91 5.17
N ALA A 341 -1.41 -10.87 5.96
CA ALA A 341 -1.48 -11.14 7.39
C ALA A 341 -2.12 -9.99 8.18
N THR A 342 -2.23 -8.78 7.61
CA THR A 342 -2.65 -7.61 8.38
C THR A 342 -4.13 -7.65 8.77
N ASN A 343 -5.03 -8.19 7.95
CA ASN A 343 -6.45 -8.09 8.24
C ASN A 343 -7.27 -9.26 7.68
N THR A 344 -7.06 -10.46 8.21
CA THR A 344 -7.76 -11.65 7.69
C THR A 344 -9.23 -11.71 8.07
N TRP A 345 -9.61 -11.19 9.25
CA TRP A 345 -10.97 -11.32 9.77
C TRP A 345 -12.00 -10.35 9.15
N ASP A 346 -11.61 -9.08 8.99
CA ASP A 346 -12.45 -8.09 8.30
C ASP A 346 -12.20 -8.11 6.79
N GLY A 347 -11.03 -8.56 6.34
CA GLY A 347 -10.71 -8.87 4.94
C GLY A 347 -11.05 -10.33 4.60
N ASP A 348 -10.06 -11.06 4.08
CA ASP A 348 -10.23 -12.44 3.61
C ASP A 348 -9.07 -13.36 4.05
N ILE A 349 -9.40 -14.54 4.56
CA ILE A 349 -8.47 -15.59 5.01
C ILE A 349 -7.82 -16.34 3.85
N ILE A 350 -8.50 -16.43 2.69
CA ILE A 350 -8.09 -17.28 1.58
C ILE A 350 -6.77 -16.82 0.95
N PRO A 351 -6.55 -15.52 0.64
CA PRO A 351 -5.25 -15.05 0.15
C PRO A 351 -4.11 -15.33 1.14
N PHE A 352 -4.35 -15.13 2.43
CA PHE A 352 -3.35 -15.40 3.46
C PHE A 352 -2.99 -16.90 3.54
N ARG A 353 -4.01 -17.77 3.51
CA ARG A 353 -3.82 -19.23 3.46
C ARG A 353 -3.07 -19.66 2.21
N GLN A 354 -3.43 -19.10 1.05
CA GLN A 354 -2.77 -19.37 -0.23
C GLN A 354 -1.29 -18.97 -0.20
N CYS A 355 -0.96 -17.84 0.42
CA CYS A 355 0.42 -17.38 0.61
C CYS A 355 1.21 -18.35 1.50
N LEU A 356 0.67 -18.76 2.65
CA LEU A 356 1.35 -19.72 3.54
C LEU A 356 1.55 -21.10 2.88
N ILE A 357 0.60 -21.55 2.05
CA ILE A 357 0.76 -22.78 1.25
C ILE A 357 1.90 -22.63 0.23
N ARG A 358 2.02 -21.47 -0.43
CA ARG A 358 3.13 -21.18 -1.37
C ARG A 358 4.48 -21.11 -0.63
N VAL A 359 4.52 -20.49 0.54
CA VAL A 359 5.71 -20.48 1.42
C VAL A 359 6.15 -21.89 1.78
N ALA A 360 5.20 -22.76 2.17
CA ALA A 360 5.51 -24.15 2.49
C ALA A 360 6.00 -24.95 1.26
N ARG A 361 5.40 -24.69 0.08
CA ARG A 361 5.76 -25.36 -1.18
C ARG A 361 7.13 -24.96 -1.70
N HIS A 362 7.49 -23.69 -1.60
CA HIS A 362 8.75 -23.12 -2.10
C HIS A 362 9.73 -22.83 -0.96
N TRP A 363 9.64 -23.58 0.14
CA TRP A 363 10.42 -23.32 1.35
C TRP A 363 11.93 -23.35 1.09
N ASP A 364 12.40 -24.32 0.30
CA ASP A 364 13.83 -24.47 -0.02
C ASP A 364 14.39 -23.26 -0.82
N GLU A 365 13.53 -22.51 -1.51
CA GLU A 365 13.90 -21.26 -2.21
C GLU A 365 13.92 -20.04 -1.26
N ILE A 366 13.22 -20.14 -0.12
CA ILE A 366 13.06 -19.06 0.87
C ILE A 366 14.10 -19.19 1.99
N ASP A 367 14.28 -20.40 2.53
CA ASP A 367 15.16 -20.71 3.66
C ASP A 367 15.62 -22.18 3.60
N ASP A 368 16.73 -22.41 2.92
CA ASP A 368 17.38 -23.72 2.79
C ASP A 368 18.14 -24.15 4.06
N SER A 369 18.22 -23.28 5.08
CA SER A 369 19.03 -23.53 6.28
C SER A 369 18.36 -24.48 7.28
N ARG A 370 17.05 -24.73 7.13
CA ARG A 370 16.26 -25.60 8.01
C ARG A 370 15.05 -26.20 7.28
N PRO A 371 14.51 -27.34 7.76
CA PRO A 371 13.25 -27.88 7.23
C PRO A 371 12.07 -26.90 7.43
N CYS A 372 11.09 -26.97 6.53
CA CYS A 372 9.89 -26.13 6.61
C CYS A 372 9.16 -26.36 7.95
N PRO A 373 8.93 -25.32 8.77
CA PRO A 373 8.34 -25.47 10.10
C PRO A 373 6.80 -25.56 10.06
N ILE A 374 6.20 -25.47 8.87
CA ILE A 374 4.76 -25.52 8.65
C ILE A 374 4.44 -26.59 7.61
N THR A 375 3.30 -27.24 7.79
CA THR A 375 2.78 -28.23 6.85
C THR A 375 1.28 -28.02 6.68
N PHE A 376 0.77 -28.47 5.55
CA PHE A 376 -0.66 -28.54 5.26
C PHE A 376 -0.99 -29.96 4.84
N SER A 377 -2.00 -30.54 5.48
CA SER A 377 -2.53 -31.85 5.11
C SER A 377 -3.22 -31.81 3.75
N THR A 378 -3.33 -32.97 3.10
CA THR A 378 -4.07 -33.10 1.85
C THR A 378 -5.51 -32.59 1.96
N LEU A 379 -6.15 -32.81 3.11
CA LEU A 379 -7.51 -32.34 3.38
C LEU A 379 -7.57 -30.80 3.48
N GLU A 380 -6.60 -30.17 4.14
CA GLU A 380 -6.52 -28.70 4.19
C GLU A 380 -6.32 -28.09 2.80
N ILE A 381 -5.49 -28.71 1.95
CA ILE A 381 -5.26 -28.25 0.56
C ILE A 381 -6.52 -28.42 -0.29
N GLN A 382 -7.22 -29.55 -0.19
CA GLN A 382 -8.48 -29.78 -0.91
C GLN A 382 -9.59 -28.84 -0.42
N THR A 383 -9.62 -28.54 0.87
CA THR A 383 -10.58 -27.57 1.43
C THR A 383 -10.27 -26.16 0.94
N HIS A 384 -9.00 -25.75 0.94
CA HIS A 384 -8.57 -24.48 0.36
C HIS A 384 -8.96 -24.33 -1.12
N GLN A 385 -8.81 -25.39 -1.92
CA GLN A 385 -9.22 -25.37 -3.34
C GLN A 385 -10.73 -25.12 -3.50
N ARG A 386 -11.56 -25.78 -2.69
CA ARG A 386 -13.01 -25.57 -2.68
C ARG A 386 -13.39 -24.17 -2.20
N ASP A 387 -12.76 -23.71 -1.12
CA ASP A 387 -13.00 -22.37 -0.57
C ASP A 387 -12.59 -21.26 -1.57
N GLY A 388 -11.56 -21.53 -2.37
CA GLY A 388 -11.03 -20.59 -3.37
C GLY A 388 -11.92 -20.39 -4.60
N GLU A 389 -12.81 -21.33 -4.93
CA GLU A 389 -13.78 -21.15 -6.02
C GLU A 389 -14.70 -19.95 -5.75
N GLY A 390 -15.27 -19.86 -4.55
CA GLY A 390 -16.09 -18.72 -4.14
C GLY A 390 -15.31 -17.40 -4.00
N TRP A 391 -13.99 -17.46 -3.77
CA TRP A 391 -13.13 -16.28 -3.79
C TRP A 391 -12.91 -15.77 -5.21
N ASN A 392 -12.70 -16.67 -6.19
CA ASN A 392 -12.57 -16.27 -7.59
C ASN A 392 -13.86 -15.61 -8.08
N ASP A 393 -15.03 -16.13 -7.74
CA ASP A 393 -16.31 -15.51 -8.11
C ASP A 393 -16.44 -14.07 -7.55
N LEU A 394 -15.97 -13.84 -6.32
CA LEU A 394 -15.93 -12.49 -5.73
C LEU A 394 -14.88 -11.59 -6.38
N ALA A 395 -13.72 -12.14 -6.73
CA ALA A 395 -12.68 -11.40 -7.43
C ALA A 395 -13.15 -11.00 -8.83
N ASP A 396 -13.74 -11.94 -9.58
CA ASP A 396 -14.31 -11.74 -10.92
C ASP A 396 -15.41 -10.66 -10.88
N PHE A 397 -16.29 -10.69 -9.88
CA PHE A 397 -17.28 -9.62 -9.67
C PHE A 397 -16.62 -8.24 -9.53
N TRP A 398 -15.54 -8.12 -8.74
CA TRP A 398 -14.84 -6.84 -8.59
C TRP A 398 -14.04 -6.44 -9.82
N ASP A 399 -13.51 -7.41 -10.56
CA ASP A 399 -12.79 -7.17 -11.80
C ASP A 399 -13.75 -6.71 -12.92
N GLU A 400 -14.99 -7.21 -12.94
CA GLU A 400 -16.07 -6.69 -13.81
C GLU A 400 -16.41 -5.22 -13.53
N LEU A 401 -16.14 -4.73 -12.31
CA LEU A 401 -16.37 -3.34 -11.90
C LEU A 401 -15.13 -2.45 -12.08
N GLU A 402 -14.00 -2.98 -12.58
CA GLU A 402 -12.78 -2.22 -12.78
C GLU A 402 -13.01 -1.02 -13.72
N GLY A 403 -12.53 0.17 -13.31
CA GLY A 403 -12.77 1.43 -14.02
C GLY A 403 -14.12 2.09 -13.74
N PHE A 404 -15.05 1.39 -13.08
CA PHE A 404 -16.32 1.93 -12.61
C PHE A 404 -16.31 2.19 -11.10
N VAL A 405 -16.01 1.17 -10.30
CA VAL A 405 -15.89 1.26 -8.82
C VAL A 405 -14.73 0.39 -8.36
N GLN A 406 -13.83 0.96 -7.56
CA GLN A 406 -12.72 0.21 -6.96
C GLN A 406 -13.17 -0.56 -5.71
N ARG A 407 -12.40 -1.59 -5.34
CA ARG A 407 -12.71 -2.48 -4.20
C ARG A 407 -12.80 -1.77 -2.85
N ASP A 408 -12.13 -0.64 -2.71
CA ASP A 408 -12.17 0.22 -1.52
C ASP A 408 -13.39 1.16 -1.49
N GLY A 409 -14.25 1.10 -2.50
CA GLY A 409 -15.44 1.93 -2.68
C GLY A 409 -15.18 3.24 -3.42
N TRP A 410 -13.95 3.50 -3.88
CA TRP A 410 -13.64 4.71 -4.65
C TRP A 410 -14.26 4.66 -6.06
N THR A 411 -14.77 5.79 -6.52
CA THR A 411 -15.27 5.97 -7.90
C THR A 411 -15.05 7.41 -8.35
N LEU A 412 -15.01 7.64 -9.67
CA LEU A 412 -14.96 8.98 -10.24
C LEU A 412 -16.27 9.73 -9.97
N ASN A 413 -16.19 11.05 -9.82
CA ASN A 413 -17.39 11.90 -9.63
C ASN A 413 -18.45 11.69 -10.72
N GLU A 414 -18.02 11.45 -11.95
CA GLU A 414 -18.90 11.18 -13.10
C GLU A 414 -19.65 9.85 -12.99
N ASN A 415 -19.07 8.88 -12.29
CA ASN A 415 -19.63 7.55 -12.05
C ASN A 415 -20.43 7.47 -10.74
N TYR A 416 -20.29 8.47 -9.85
CA TYR A 416 -20.80 8.43 -8.48
C TYR A 416 -22.29 8.08 -8.39
N GLU A 417 -23.16 8.75 -9.15
CA GLU A 417 -24.61 8.50 -9.09
C GLU A 417 -24.95 7.07 -9.54
N ARG A 418 -24.31 6.57 -10.61
CA ARG A 418 -24.51 5.21 -11.11
C ARG A 418 -23.98 4.16 -10.13
N ALA A 419 -22.83 4.42 -9.51
CA ALA A 419 -22.26 3.55 -8.49
C ALA A 419 -23.17 3.47 -7.27
N LEU A 420 -23.73 4.60 -6.84
CA LEU A 420 -24.68 4.67 -5.74
C LEU A 420 -25.96 3.88 -6.04
N GLU A 421 -26.53 4.01 -7.24
CA GLU A 421 -27.69 3.22 -7.68
C GLU A 421 -27.41 1.72 -7.69
N MET A 422 -26.24 1.29 -8.17
CA MET A 422 -25.82 -0.12 -8.14
C MET A 422 -25.77 -0.66 -6.71
N PHE A 423 -25.11 0.05 -5.79
CA PHE A 423 -25.05 -0.38 -4.39
C PHE A 423 -26.40 -0.28 -3.68
N ALA A 424 -27.28 0.63 -4.07
CA ALA A 424 -28.66 0.67 -3.59
C ALA A 424 -29.42 -0.59 -3.99
N HIS A 425 -29.25 -1.05 -5.24
CA HIS A 425 -29.87 -2.29 -5.71
C HIS A 425 -29.31 -3.52 -5.00
N LEU A 426 -27.99 -3.61 -4.83
CA LEU A 426 -27.36 -4.69 -4.07
C LEU A 426 -27.84 -4.70 -2.62
N ARG A 427 -28.00 -3.53 -2.00
CA ARG A 427 -28.59 -3.39 -0.67
C ARG A 427 -30.03 -3.92 -0.64
N GLU A 428 -30.86 -3.58 -1.62
CA GLU A 428 -32.25 -4.09 -1.68
C GLU A 428 -32.28 -5.61 -1.74
N GLN A 429 -31.46 -6.22 -2.60
CA GLN A 429 -31.34 -7.68 -2.69
C GLN A 429 -30.87 -8.27 -1.35
N GLY A 430 -29.85 -7.68 -0.71
CA GLY A 430 -29.35 -8.17 0.57
C GLY A 430 -30.36 -8.04 1.70
N LEU A 431 -31.16 -6.99 1.69
CA LEU A 431 -32.28 -6.85 2.62
C LEU A 431 -33.43 -7.80 2.28
N LEU A 432 -33.52 -8.44 1.12
CA LEU A 432 -34.52 -9.48 0.88
C LEU A 432 -34.05 -10.83 1.43
N ASP A 433 -32.75 -11.10 1.31
CA ASP A 433 -32.17 -12.42 1.64
C ASP A 433 -31.75 -12.56 3.11
N LEU A 434 -31.55 -11.45 3.83
CA LEU A 434 -31.10 -11.46 5.23
C LEU A 434 -32.25 -11.39 6.26
N SER A 435 -32.04 -12.04 7.41
CA SER A 435 -32.99 -12.04 8.53
C SER A 435 -32.33 -11.84 9.89
N GLY A 436 -33.12 -11.40 10.89
CA GLY A 436 -32.67 -11.22 12.27
C GLY A 436 -31.56 -10.17 12.43
N LYS A 437 -30.65 -10.39 13.40
CA LYS A 437 -29.58 -9.44 13.74
C LYS A 437 -28.65 -9.12 12.56
N GLU A 438 -28.42 -10.10 11.69
CA GLU A 438 -27.60 -9.92 10.48
C GLU A 438 -28.24 -8.92 9.51
N ARG A 439 -29.57 -8.98 9.35
CA ARG A 439 -30.32 -7.99 8.59
C ARG A 439 -30.19 -6.60 9.21
N ASP A 440 -30.32 -6.49 10.53
CA ASP A 440 -30.24 -5.21 11.23
C ASP A 440 -28.83 -4.58 11.08
N ASP A 441 -27.79 -5.39 11.23
CA ASP A 441 -26.39 -4.97 11.08
C ASP A 441 -26.07 -4.61 9.60
N PHE A 442 -26.58 -5.39 8.64
CA PHE A 442 -26.45 -5.09 7.21
C PHE A 442 -27.21 -3.82 6.82
N GLU A 443 -28.45 -3.64 7.30
CA GLU A 443 -29.26 -2.45 7.08
C GLU A 443 -28.57 -1.20 7.61
N LYS A 444 -27.96 -1.29 8.79
CA LYS A 444 -27.22 -0.18 9.39
C LYS A 444 -25.94 0.14 8.62
N SER A 445 -25.17 -0.88 8.25
CA SER A 445 -23.86 -0.70 7.58
C SER A 445 -23.96 -0.27 6.13
N THR A 446 -25.05 -0.59 5.42
CA THR A 446 -25.25 -0.20 4.00
C THR A 446 -26.17 1.01 3.83
N ARG A 447 -26.54 1.72 4.92
CA ARG A 447 -27.51 2.83 4.88
C ARG A 447 -27.07 3.98 3.97
N TRP A 448 -25.76 4.17 3.82
CA TRP A 448 -25.17 5.17 2.94
C TRP A 448 -25.58 5.02 1.47
N ALA A 449 -25.96 3.81 1.04
CA ALA A 449 -26.35 3.53 -0.34
C ALA A 449 -27.72 4.11 -0.71
N VAL A 450 -28.48 4.62 0.26
CA VAL A 450 -29.79 5.25 0.02
C VAL A 450 -29.70 6.70 0.49
N ARG A 451 -29.81 7.65 -0.44
CA ARG A 451 -29.97 9.06 -0.07
C ARG A 451 -31.27 9.22 0.72
N LEU A 452 -31.22 9.98 1.82
CA LEU A 452 -32.40 10.54 2.46
C LEU A 452 -32.93 11.72 1.65
#